data_AF-A0A2V7W920-F1
#
_entry.id   AF-A0A2V7W920-F1
#
_cell.length_a   1.000
_cell.length_b   1.000
_cell.length_c   1.000
_cell.angle_alpha   90.00
_cell.angle_beta   90.00
_cell.angle_gamma   90.00
#
_symmetry.space_group_name_H-M   'P 1'
#
loop_
_entity.id
_entity.type
_entity.pdbx_description
1 polymer ?
#
loop_
_entity_poly.entity_id
_entity_poly.type
_entity_poly.pdbx_seq_one_letter_code
_entity_poly.pdbx_strand_id
1 'polypeptide(L)'
;MKRVIIFCLLVDTGASAQVARVFLAGTGNDAGDCTNQATPCRSLQGAVDQCPVNGEIIILDNGGYGSASITKSLTVNASAGVVAFIARTITVNIGVNDKVVLRGLSMNGVVFGDADGIAFSGGGTLVVENSVVAGFTSAGIHQLAAGSNLIVSKCEIRNNFEGVVNNSGSDTNSNTVIENSRFEYNANSVFAGPGTANVSIPNSVLTNNGLGPTAYSTSQTQPVLIVVDTSTIAHNSEGVEAETTGAGSATIRVTNSTIYHNVDGILAIGAGALIQSYGNNRVTANTNNSTFSGTVLPLQ
;
A
#
# COMPACT_ATOMS: atom_id res chain seq x y z
N MET A 1 -29.94 27.79 -66.92
CA MET A 1 -29.48 27.78 -65.52
C MET A 1 -29.42 26.34 -65.03
N LYS A 2 -28.24 25.71 -65.00
CA LYS A 2 -28.06 24.33 -64.54
C LYS A 2 -27.94 24.31 -63.01
N ARG A 3 -28.88 23.65 -62.33
CA ARG A 3 -28.85 23.45 -60.87
C ARG A 3 -27.88 22.30 -60.56
N VAL A 4 -26.77 22.61 -59.90
CA VAL A 4 -25.83 21.63 -59.36
C VAL A 4 -26.34 21.25 -57.97
N ILE A 5 -26.65 19.97 -57.75
CA ILE A 5 -27.02 19.43 -56.44
C ILE A 5 -25.75 18.87 -55.82
N ILE A 6 -25.31 19.47 -54.73
CA ILE A 6 -24.19 18.99 -53.90
C ILE A 6 -24.75 17.95 -52.93
N PHE A 7 -24.26 16.73 -53.04
CA PHE A 7 -24.57 15.63 -52.13
C PHE A 7 -23.51 15.61 -51.03
N CYS A 8 -23.85 16.08 -49.82
CA CYS A 8 -22.99 15.99 -48.65
C CYS A 8 -23.05 14.57 -48.07
N LEU A 9 -21.97 13.80 -48.24
CA LEU A 9 -21.75 12.55 -47.49
C LEU A 9 -21.40 12.90 -46.04
N LEU A 10 -22.36 12.71 -45.13
CA LEU A 10 -22.12 12.67 -43.69
C LEU A 10 -21.46 11.33 -43.37
N VAL A 11 -20.14 11.34 -43.17
CA VAL A 11 -19.40 10.19 -42.64
C VAL A 11 -19.62 10.20 -41.13
N ASP A 12 -20.54 9.37 -40.66
CA ASP A 12 -20.79 9.15 -39.25
C ASP A 12 -19.58 8.38 -38.69
N THR A 13 -18.60 9.11 -38.12
CA THR A 13 -17.54 8.49 -37.34
C THR A 13 -18.18 8.03 -36.06
N GLY A 14 -18.75 6.81 -36.07
CA GLY A 14 -19.28 6.17 -34.87
C GLY A 14 -18.25 6.28 -33.76
N ALA A 15 -18.53 7.13 -32.78
CA ALA A 15 -17.79 7.13 -31.54
C ALA A 15 -18.06 5.76 -30.92
N SER A 16 -17.10 4.85 -31.04
CA SER A 16 -17.09 3.62 -30.23
C SER A 16 -17.30 4.08 -28.79
N ALA A 17 -18.42 3.68 -28.19
CA ALA A 17 -18.65 3.88 -26.77
C ALA A 17 -17.55 3.10 -26.07
N GLN A 18 -16.44 3.77 -25.73
CA GLN A 18 -15.36 3.14 -24.98
C GLN A 18 -15.96 2.64 -23.68
N VAL A 19 -16.01 1.32 -23.55
CA VAL A 19 -16.50 0.69 -22.34
C VAL A 19 -15.46 0.94 -21.25
N ALA A 20 -15.72 1.90 -20.37
CA ALA A 20 -14.79 2.27 -19.31
C ALA A 20 -14.75 1.26 -18.14
N ARG A 21 -15.38 0.10 -18.27
CA ARG A 21 -15.52 -0.88 -17.19
C ARG A 21 -15.63 -2.32 -17.67
N VAL A 22 -15.21 -3.25 -16.82
CA VAL A 22 -15.48 -4.68 -16.97
C VAL A 22 -16.03 -5.23 -15.66
N PHE A 23 -16.73 -6.35 -15.74
CA PHE A 23 -17.35 -7.03 -14.62
C PHE A 23 -16.61 -8.32 -14.30
N LEU A 24 -16.44 -8.62 -13.02
CA LEU A 24 -15.80 -9.83 -12.49
C LEU A 24 -16.78 -10.55 -11.57
N ALA A 25 -16.98 -11.86 -11.80
CA ALA A 25 -17.82 -12.70 -10.95
C ALA A 25 -17.30 -14.13 -10.86
N GLY A 26 -17.59 -14.81 -9.74
CA GLY A 26 -17.13 -16.17 -9.46
C GLY A 26 -17.70 -17.23 -10.42
N THR A 27 -18.78 -16.91 -11.13
CA THR A 27 -19.37 -17.76 -12.17
C THR A 27 -19.11 -17.27 -13.60
N GLY A 28 -18.23 -16.28 -13.76
CA GLY A 28 -17.91 -15.68 -15.06
C GLY A 28 -17.12 -16.59 -16.00
N ASN A 29 -16.69 -16.02 -17.13
CA ASN A 29 -15.83 -16.65 -18.12
C ASN A 29 -14.86 -15.61 -18.72
N ASP A 30 -13.55 -15.86 -18.58
CA ASP A 30 -12.50 -14.95 -19.07
C ASP A 30 -12.44 -14.84 -20.61
N ALA A 31 -13.07 -15.77 -21.33
CA ALA A 31 -13.24 -15.69 -22.79
C ALA A 31 -14.52 -14.96 -23.22
N GLY A 32 -15.35 -14.50 -22.27
CA GLY A 32 -16.55 -13.72 -22.52
C GLY A 32 -16.25 -12.25 -22.82
N ASP A 33 -17.31 -11.47 -23.08
CA ASP A 33 -17.24 -10.03 -23.37
C ASP A 33 -16.74 -9.20 -22.15
N CYS A 34 -17.06 -9.63 -20.93
CA CYS A 34 -16.72 -8.96 -19.65
C CYS A 34 -17.18 -7.50 -19.50
N THR A 35 -17.48 -6.77 -20.58
CA THR A 35 -18.06 -5.43 -20.58
C THR A 35 -19.56 -5.43 -20.23
N ASN A 36 -20.20 -6.59 -20.35
CA ASN A 36 -21.58 -6.84 -19.98
C ASN A 36 -21.66 -7.61 -18.66
N GLN A 37 -22.43 -7.07 -17.72
CA GLN A 37 -22.63 -7.65 -16.39
C GLN A 37 -23.19 -9.08 -16.42
N ALA A 38 -23.96 -9.44 -17.45
CA ALA A 38 -24.50 -10.78 -17.63
C ALA A 38 -23.45 -11.81 -18.12
N THR A 39 -22.31 -11.34 -18.60
CA THR A 39 -21.18 -12.16 -19.08
C THR A 39 -19.87 -11.67 -18.48
N PRO A 40 -19.71 -11.68 -17.13
CA PRO A 40 -18.53 -11.15 -16.47
C PRO A 40 -17.32 -12.06 -16.68
N CYS A 41 -16.12 -11.51 -16.49
CA CYS A 41 -14.89 -12.27 -16.37
C CYS A 41 -14.94 -13.15 -15.12
N ARG A 42 -14.16 -14.22 -15.11
CA ARG A 42 -14.08 -15.20 -14.01
C ARG A 42 -12.96 -14.87 -13.02
N SER A 43 -11.80 -14.53 -13.54
CA SER A 43 -10.58 -14.31 -12.75
C SER A 43 -10.18 -12.84 -12.73
N LEU A 44 -9.43 -12.44 -11.70
CA LEU A 44 -8.90 -11.08 -11.64
C LEU A 44 -7.95 -10.83 -12.82
N GLN A 45 -7.13 -11.82 -13.21
CA GLN A 45 -6.26 -11.68 -14.38
C GLN A 45 -7.06 -11.49 -15.67
N GLY A 46 -8.10 -12.29 -15.91
CA GLY A 46 -8.95 -12.14 -17.09
C GLY A 46 -9.61 -10.76 -17.15
N ALA A 47 -10.10 -10.26 -16.01
CA ALA A 47 -10.65 -8.91 -15.93
C ALA A 47 -9.58 -7.83 -16.18
N VAL A 48 -8.36 -8.00 -15.67
CA VAL A 48 -7.22 -7.08 -15.93
C VAL A 48 -6.87 -7.05 -17.41
N ASP A 49 -6.82 -8.19 -18.08
CA ASP A 49 -6.48 -8.29 -19.49
C ASP A 49 -7.50 -7.52 -20.34
N GLN A 50 -8.79 -7.71 -20.06
CA GLN A 50 -9.89 -7.09 -20.79
C GLN A 50 -10.21 -5.64 -20.39
N CYS A 51 -9.83 -5.21 -19.18
CA CYS A 51 -10.06 -3.83 -18.73
C CYS A 51 -9.23 -2.85 -19.58
N PRO A 52 -9.83 -1.79 -20.16
CA PRO A 52 -9.05 -0.75 -20.82
C PRO A 52 -8.18 0.02 -19.81
N VAL A 53 -7.16 0.69 -20.33
CA VAL A 53 -6.36 1.65 -19.54
C VAL A 53 -7.29 2.73 -18.98
N ASN A 54 -7.08 3.09 -17.71
CA ASN A 54 -7.92 3.97 -16.89
C ASN A 54 -9.35 3.45 -16.66
N GLY A 55 -9.64 2.18 -16.96
CA GLY A 55 -10.94 1.56 -16.71
C GLY A 55 -11.14 1.08 -15.27
N GLU A 56 -12.34 0.56 -15.01
CA GLU A 56 -12.73 0.01 -13.70
C GLU A 56 -13.20 -1.45 -13.81
N ILE A 57 -12.63 -2.32 -12.98
CA ILE A 57 -13.07 -3.70 -12.77
C ILE A 57 -14.05 -3.70 -11.59
N ILE A 58 -15.30 -4.07 -11.84
CA ILE A 58 -16.37 -4.14 -10.84
C ILE A 58 -16.57 -5.60 -10.44
N ILE A 59 -16.30 -5.93 -9.17
CA ILE A 59 -16.53 -7.27 -8.62
C ILE A 59 -17.97 -7.39 -8.14
N LEU A 60 -18.70 -8.36 -8.68
CA LEU A 60 -20.16 -8.48 -8.53
C LEU A 60 -20.61 -9.35 -7.36
N ASP A 61 -19.85 -10.39 -7.04
CA ASP A 61 -20.25 -11.43 -6.10
C ASP A 61 -19.12 -11.79 -5.11
N ASN A 62 -19.43 -12.64 -4.14
CA ASN A 62 -18.42 -13.18 -3.23
C ASN A 62 -17.72 -14.34 -3.92
N GLY A 63 -16.39 -14.39 -3.85
CA GLY A 63 -15.65 -15.44 -4.52
C GLY A 63 -14.14 -15.35 -4.36
N GLY A 64 -13.47 -16.41 -4.79
CA GLY A 64 -12.02 -16.41 -4.97
C GLY A 64 -11.66 -16.03 -6.41
N TYR A 65 -10.82 -15.00 -6.58
CA TYR A 65 -10.51 -14.43 -7.90
C TYR A 65 -9.08 -14.68 -8.41
N GLY A 66 -8.25 -15.32 -7.60
CA GLY A 66 -6.85 -15.61 -7.94
C GLY A 66 -5.95 -14.37 -7.92
N SER A 67 -4.73 -14.53 -8.39
CA SER A 67 -3.74 -13.46 -8.55
C SER A 67 -3.99 -12.64 -9.81
N ALA A 68 -3.31 -11.51 -9.93
CA ALA A 68 -3.17 -10.79 -11.20
C ALA A 68 -1.84 -10.03 -11.29
N SER A 69 -1.40 -9.81 -12.54
CA SER A 69 -0.31 -8.92 -12.90
C SER A 69 -0.90 -7.67 -13.59
N ILE A 70 -0.80 -6.52 -12.91
CA ILE A 70 -1.36 -5.25 -13.37
C ILE A 70 -0.23 -4.36 -13.89
N THR A 71 -0.27 -4.04 -15.17
CA THR A 71 0.79 -3.28 -15.88
C THR A 71 0.29 -1.98 -16.53
N LYS A 72 -0.94 -1.57 -16.20
CA LYS A 72 -1.60 -0.38 -16.73
C LYS A 72 -2.45 0.29 -15.67
N SER A 73 -2.72 1.57 -15.85
CA SER A 73 -3.65 2.30 -14.99
C SER A 73 -5.04 1.65 -15.02
N LEU A 74 -5.62 1.34 -13.86
CA LEU A 74 -6.99 0.83 -13.69
C LEU A 74 -7.42 0.85 -12.22
N THR A 75 -8.71 0.65 -11.97
CA THR A 75 -9.26 0.44 -10.63
C THR A 75 -9.83 -0.98 -10.52
N VAL A 76 -9.55 -1.67 -9.42
CA VAL A 76 -10.25 -2.89 -9.00
C VAL A 76 -11.16 -2.51 -7.83
N ASN A 77 -12.46 -2.70 -7.99
CA ASN A 77 -13.45 -2.24 -7.02
C ASN A 77 -14.37 -3.39 -6.58
N ALA A 78 -14.18 -3.85 -5.34
CA ALA A 78 -15.16 -4.65 -4.62
C ALA A 78 -16.08 -3.72 -3.82
N SER A 79 -17.37 -3.78 -4.12
CA SER A 79 -18.38 -2.99 -3.39
C SER A 79 -18.51 -3.47 -1.94
N ALA A 80 -18.97 -2.59 -1.04
CA ALA A 80 -19.21 -2.96 0.36
C ALA A 80 -20.15 -4.19 0.45
N GLY A 81 -19.76 -5.17 1.26
CA GLY A 81 -20.47 -6.45 1.40
C GLY A 81 -20.01 -7.54 0.43
N VAL A 82 -19.16 -7.21 -0.55
CA VAL A 82 -18.52 -8.19 -1.43
C VAL A 82 -17.22 -8.67 -0.80
N VAL A 83 -17.09 -9.99 -0.61
CA VAL A 83 -15.85 -10.66 -0.20
C VAL A 83 -15.09 -11.05 -1.46
N ALA A 84 -14.24 -10.14 -1.93
CA ALA A 84 -13.29 -10.39 -2.99
C ALA A 84 -12.05 -11.11 -2.45
N PHE A 85 -12.15 -12.44 -2.30
CA PHE A 85 -11.12 -13.25 -1.69
C PHE A 85 -9.94 -13.47 -2.62
N ILE A 86 -8.74 -13.15 -2.15
CA ILE A 86 -7.48 -13.32 -2.89
C ILE A 86 -6.43 -13.88 -1.94
N ALA A 87 -5.97 -15.10 -2.21
CA ALA A 87 -4.97 -15.77 -1.38
C ALA A 87 -3.59 -15.86 -2.04
N ARG A 88 -3.40 -15.11 -3.13
CA ARG A 88 -2.21 -15.13 -3.98
C ARG A 88 -1.69 -13.73 -4.18
N THR A 89 -0.40 -13.57 -4.46
CA THR A 89 0.20 -12.26 -4.72
C THR A 89 -0.49 -11.56 -5.90
N ILE A 90 -0.82 -10.27 -5.72
CA ILE A 90 -1.08 -9.35 -6.82
C ILE A 90 0.21 -8.61 -7.12
N THR A 91 0.66 -8.65 -8.38
CA THR A 91 1.82 -7.87 -8.82
C THR A 91 1.34 -6.60 -9.52
N VAL A 92 1.83 -5.45 -9.09
CA VAL A 92 1.56 -4.16 -9.71
C VAL A 92 2.88 -3.61 -10.26
N ASN A 93 3.03 -3.59 -11.57
CA ASN A 93 4.23 -3.14 -12.27
C ASN A 93 3.86 -2.10 -13.34
N ILE A 94 3.62 -0.87 -12.90
CA ILE A 94 3.09 0.23 -13.71
C ILE A 94 4.14 1.33 -13.94
N GLY A 95 3.97 2.11 -15.00
CA GLY A 95 4.87 3.21 -15.34
C GLY A 95 4.76 4.40 -14.36
N VAL A 96 5.72 5.33 -14.43
CA VAL A 96 5.81 6.48 -13.49
C VAL A 96 4.60 7.42 -13.50
N ASN A 97 3.85 7.45 -14.61
CA ASN A 97 2.64 8.26 -14.75
C ASN A 97 1.34 7.47 -14.54
N ASP A 98 1.44 6.16 -14.30
CA ASP A 98 0.29 5.29 -14.14
C ASP A 98 -0.22 5.29 -12.70
N LYS A 99 -1.51 4.99 -12.55
CA LYS A 99 -2.17 4.83 -11.26
C LYS A 99 -3.03 3.57 -11.22
N VAL A 100 -2.81 2.76 -10.19
CA VAL A 100 -3.67 1.61 -9.86
C VAL A 100 -4.36 1.84 -8.53
N VAL A 101 -5.65 1.51 -8.45
CA VAL A 101 -6.42 1.51 -7.21
C VAL A 101 -6.95 0.10 -6.96
N LEU A 102 -6.65 -0.45 -5.77
CA LEU A 102 -7.17 -1.72 -5.29
C LEU A 102 -8.08 -1.43 -4.09
N ARG A 103 -9.39 -1.63 -4.26
CA ARG A 103 -10.41 -1.27 -3.27
C ARG A 103 -11.24 -2.48 -2.85
N GLY A 104 -11.44 -2.62 -1.54
CA GLY A 104 -12.38 -3.59 -0.98
C GLY A 104 -11.90 -5.04 -1.01
N LEU A 105 -10.60 -5.27 -1.19
CA LEU A 105 -10.06 -6.63 -1.32
C LEU A 105 -9.94 -7.31 0.05
N SER A 106 -10.23 -8.61 0.09
CA SER A 106 -10.04 -9.46 1.27
C SER A 106 -8.94 -10.46 1.00
N MET A 107 -7.70 -10.13 1.37
CA MET A 107 -6.53 -10.95 1.08
C MET A 107 -6.12 -11.82 2.27
N ASN A 108 -5.84 -13.11 2.03
CA ASN A 108 -5.36 -14.04 3.05
C ASN A 108 -4.37 -15.07 2.48
N GLY A 109 -3.09 -14.92 2.78
CA GLY A 109 -1.99 -15.74 2.26
C GLY A 109 -1.75 -17.09 2.97
N VAL A 110 -2.40 -17.36 4.11
CA VAL A 110 -2.01 -18.47 5.02
C VAL A 110 -1.97 -19.83 4.35
N VAL A 111 -2.93 -20.10 3.45
CA VAL A 111 -3.06 -21.43 2.81
C VAL A 111 -1.94 -21.70 1.82
N PHE A 112 -1.50 -20.68 1.11
CA PHE A 112 -0.62 -20.83 -0.04
C PHE A 112 0.81 -20.43 0.23
N GLY A 113 1.05 -19.60 1.26
CA GLY A 113 2.40 -19.24 1.70
C GLY A 113 3.13 -18.30 0.75
N ASP A 114 2.41 -17.56 -0.10
CA ASP A 114 3.02 -16.53 -0.94
C ASP A 114 3.78 -15.51 -0.08
N ALA A 115 4.90 -15.04 -0.61
CA ALA A 115 5.75 -14.07 0.07
C ALA A 115 4.98 -12.78 0.37
N ASP A 116 4.43 -12.17 -0.68
CA ASP A 116 3.80 -10.86 -0.57
C ASP A 116 2.31 -10.93 -0.91
N GLY A 117 1.49 -10.12 -0.23
CA GLY A 117 0.10 -9.91 -0.64
C GLY A 117 0.03 -9.08 -1.91
N ILE A 118 0.61 -7.89 -1.86
CA ILE A 118 0.75 -7.01 -3.03
C ILE A 118 2.22 -6.70 -3.23
N ALA A 119 2.78 -7.14 -4.36
CA ALA A 119 4.12 -6.78 -4.79
C ALA A 119 4.04 -5.56 -5.74
N PHE A 120 4.45 -4.39 -5.26
CA PHE A 120 4.43 -3.14 -6.03
C PHE A 120 5.83 -2.82 -6.55
N SER A 121 6.10 -3.24 -7.78
CA SER A 121 7.40 -3.14 -8.44
C SER A 121 7.48 -2.04 -9.51
N GLY A 122 6.42 -1.25 -9.68
CA GLY A 122 6.34 -0.13 -10.63
C GLY A 122 6.60 1.24 -9.99
N GLY A 123 7.11 2.19 -10.78
CA GLY A 123 7.42 3.56 -10.32
C GLY A 123 6.23 4.51 -10.24
N GLY A 124 5.01 4.03 -10.53
CA GLY A 124 3.79 4.86 -10.55
C GLY A 124 3.17 5.09 -9.17
N THR A 125 1.83 5.20 -9.15
CA THR A 125 1.05 5.33 -7.92
C THR A 125 0.18 4.10 -7.69
N LEU A 126 0.33 3.45 -6.53
CA LEU A 126 -0.58 2.43 -6.05
C LEU A 126 -1.39 2.97 -4.88
N VAL A 127 -2.71 2.84 -4.97
CA VAL A 127 -3.64 3.10 -3.86
C VAL A 127 -4.26 1.77 -3.44
N VAL A 128 -4.13 1.41 -2.17
CA VAL A 128 -4.84 0.29 -1.55
C VAL A 128 -5.78 0.86 -0.51
N GLU A 129 -7.08 0.65 -0.68
CA GLU A 129 -8.07 1.27 0.21
C GLU A 129 -9.20 0.32 0.61
N ASN A 130 -9.71 0.51 1.83
CA ASN A 130 -10.81 -0.27 2.40
C ASN A 130 -10.60 -1.78 2.27
N SER A 131 -9.36 -2.24 2.45
CA SER A 131 -8.97 -3.64 2.18
C SER A 131 -8.42 -4.31 3.44
N VAL A 132 -8.51 -5.63 3.48
CA VAL A 132 -7.86 -6.46 4.50
C VAL A 132 -6.72 -7.22 3.82
N VAL A 133 -5.52 -7.16 4.40
CA VAL A 133 -4.34 -7.88 3.90
C VAL A 133 -3.70 -8.67 5.03
N ALA A 134 -3.76 -10.00 4.94
CA ALA A 134 -3.34 -10.86 6.03
C ALA A 134 -2.61 -12.13 5.62
N GLY A 135 -1.75 -12.65 6.50
CA GLY A 135 -1.25 -14.02 6.40
C GLY A 135 -0.15 -14.26 5.37
N PHE A 136 0.55 -13.22 4.90
CA PHE A 136 1.65 -13.36 3.95
C PHE A 136 3.00 -13.55 4.65
N THR A 137 3.89 -14.34 4.04
CA THR A 137 5.11 -14.84 4.71
C THR A 137 6.27 -13.84 4.73
N SER A 138 6.22 -12.82 3.88
CA SER A 138 7.16 -11.69 3.81
C SER A 138 6.44 -10.38 4.10
N ALA A 139 5.59 -9.87 3.21
CA ALA A 139 4.91 -8.59 3.43
C ALA A 139 3.43 -8.62 3.05
N GLY A 140 2.59 -7.88 3.79
CA GLY A 140 1.24 -7.59 3.32
C GLY A 140 1.29 -6.79 2.01
N ILE A 141 2.01 -5.66 2.03
CA ILE A 141 2.27 -4.82 0.85
C ILE A 141 3.77 -4.53 0.76
N HIS A 142 4.38 -4.86 -0.36
CA HIS A 142 5.81 -4.68 -0.61
C HIS A 142 6.04 -3.65 -1.72
N GLN A 143 6.46 -2.44 -1.35
CA GLN A 143 6.86 -1.37 -2.26
C GLN A 143 8.35 -1.51 -2.59
N LEU A 144 8.64 -1.99 -3.79
CA LEU A 144 9.98 -2.38 -4.26
C LEU A 144 10.61 -1.35 -5.20
N ALA A 145 9.81 -0.51 -5.85
CA ALA A 145 10.31 0.38 -6.89
C ALA A 145 10.73 1.74 -6.33
N ALA A 146 11.89 2.23 -6.76
CA ALA A 146 12.28 3.61 -6.51
C ALA A 146 11.37 4.60 -7.25
N GLY A 147 11.17 5.80 -6.73
CA GLY A 147 10.27 6.81 -7.33
C GLY A 147 8.77 6.51 -7.19
N SER A 148 8.41 5.36 -6.62
CA SER A 148 7.02 4.93 -6.47
C SER A 148 6.29 5.67 -5.36
N ASN A 149 4.97 5.76 -5.49
CA ASN A 149 4.08 6.36 -4.51
C ASN A 149 3.04 5.33 -4.06
N LEU A 150 3.04 4.98 -2.78
CA LEU A 150 2.06 4.07 -2.18
C LEU A 150 1.14 4.85 -1.24
N ILE A 151 -0.17 4.63 -1.37
CA ILE A 151 -1.19 5.15 -0.45
C ILE A 151 -1.97 3.94 0.09
N VAL A 152 -1.96 3.77 1.41
CA VAL A 152 -2.72 2.75 2.13
C VAL A 152 -3.73 3.46 3.01
N SER A 153 -5.03 3.32 2.72
CA SER A 153 -6.08 4.09 3.40
C SER A 153 -7.19 3.18 3.90
N LYS A 154 -7.53 3.26 5.19
CA LYS A 154 -8.64 2.48 5.78
C LYS A 154 -8.45 0.97 5.61
N CYS A 155 -7.22 0.49 5.78
CA CYS A 155 -6.90 -0.92 5.65
C CYS A 155 -6.68 -1.59 7.01
N GLU A 156 -6.91 -2.90 7.05
CA GLU A 156 -6.51 -3.77 8.15
C GLU A 156 -5.39 -4.70 7.66
N ILE A 157 -4.20 -4.55 8.24
CA ILE A 157 -2.98 -5.27 7.83
C ILE A 157 -2.54 -6.15 9.00
N ARG A 158 -2.69 -7.47 8.90
CA ARG A 158 -2.49 -8.34 10.07
C ARG A 158 -1.91 -9.71 9.81
N ASN A 159 -1.23 -10.29 10.79
CA ASN A 159 -0.66 -11.64 10.71
C ASN A 159 0.28 -11.84 9.51
N ASN A 160 0.95 -10.77 9.06
CA ASN A 160 2.02 -10.87 8.08
C ASN A 160 3.37 -10.91 8.81
N PHE A 161 4.45 -11.27 8.13
CA PHE A 161 5.77 -11.00 8.71
C PHE A 161 5.98 -9.48 8.80
N GLU A 162 6.00 -8.79 7.67
CA GLU A 162 5.92 -7.33 7.58
C GLU A 162 4.52 -6.88 7.17
N GLY A 163 3.98 -5.82 7.78
CA GLY A 163 2.70 -5.25 7.35
C GLY A 163 2.82 -4.52 6.01
N VAL A 164 3.49 -3.37 6.02
CA VAL A 164 3.85 -2.60 4.83
C VAL A 164 5.36 -2.38 4.79
N VAL A 165 5.98 -2.72 3.66
CA VAL A 165 7.42 -2.54 3.43
C VAL A 165 7.64 -1.50 2.35
N ASN A 166 8.50 -0.52 2.61
CA ASN A 166 9.10 0.34 1.59
C ASN A 166 10.61 0.09 1.56
N ASN A 167 11.05 -0.73 0.62
CA ASN A 167 12.44 -1.17 0.47
C ASN A 167 12.82 -1.14 -1.01
N SER A 168 13.20 0.05 -1.48
CA SER A 168 13.62 0.23 -2.89
C SER A 168 15.09 -0.13 -3.12
N GLY A 169 15.90 -0.22 -2.06
CA GLY A 169 17.35 -0.38 -2.14
C GLY A 169 18.06 0.73 -2.93
N SER A 170 17.37 1.85 -3.21
CA SER A 170 17.82 2.89 -4.14
C SER A 170 18.01 4.23 -3.44
N ASP A 171 18.91 5.05 -3.95
CA ASP A 171 19.06 6.45 -3.52
C ASP A 171 17.88 7.33 -4.01
N THR A 172 17.11 6.84 -4.99
CA THR A 172 15.92 7.55 -5.50
C THR A 172 14.75 7.36 -4.54
N ASN A 173 14.18 8.48 -4.10
CA ASN A 173 13.13 8.52 -3.11
C ASN A 173 11.86 7.72 -3.51
N SER A 174 11.32 6.93 -2.58
CA SER A 174 9.98 6.34 -2.63
C SER A 174 9.10 6.89 -1.50
N ASN A 175 7.85 7.23 -1.82
CA ASN A 175 6.92 7.81 -0.86
C ASN A 175 5.84 6.79 -0.46
N THR A 176 5.49 6.78 0.82
CA THR A 176 4.42 5.95 1.38
C THR A 176 3.55 6.77 2.32
N VAL A 177 2.24 6.71 2.17
CA VAL A 177 1.27 7.29 3.10
C VAL A 177 0.35 6.18 3.61
N ILE A 178 0.27 6.02 4.92
CA ILE A 178 -0.54 5.02 5.60
C ILE A 178 -1.50 5.75 6.53
N GLU A 179 -2.76 5.87 6.14
CA GLU A 179 -3.73 6.66 6.87
C GLU A 179 -4.93 5.82 7.31
N ASN A 180 -5.48 6.15 8.49
CA ASN A 180 -6.72 5.56 8.99
C ASN A 180 -6.69 4.02 9.01
N SER A 181 -5.51 3.42 9.20
CA SER A 181 -5.30 1.98 9.03
C SER A 181 -4.91 1.32 10.35
N ARG A 182 -5.12 0.01 10.44
CA ARG A 182 -4.81 -0.80 11.62
C ARG A 182 -3.82 -1.90 11.28
N PHE A 183 -2.77 -2.01 12.09
CA PHE A 183 -1.72 -3.03 11.99
C PHE A 183 -1.73 -3.90 13.24
N GLU A 184 -1.91 -5.20 13.08
CA GLU A 184 -2.04 -6.12 14.21
C GLU A 184 -1.39 -7.49 13.99
N TYR A 185 -0.68 -8.01 14.99
CA TYR A 185 -0.03 -9.33 14.92
C TYR A 185 0.91 -9.51 13.74
N ASN A 186 1.50 -8.43 13.21
CA ASN A 186 2.61 -8.55 12.28
C ASN A 186 3.92 -8.74 13.06
N ALA A 187 4.92 -9.40 12.49
CA ALA A 187 6.26 -9.41 13.09
C ALA A 187 6.82 -7.99 13.15
N ASN A 188 6.56 -7.18 12.11
CA ASN A 188 6.76 -5.74 12.11
C ASN A 188 5.60 -5.06 11.35
N SER A 189 5.10 -3.95 11.90
CA SER A 189 3.94 -3.26 11.35
C SER A 189 4.26 -2.51 10.06
N VAL A 190 5.32 -1.70 10.06
CA VAL A 190 5.72 -0.86 8.94
C VAL A 190 7.23 -0.77 8.95
N PHE A 191 7.84 -1.29 7.89
CA PHE A 191 9.29 -1.28 7.73
C PHE A 191 9.69 -0.41 6.54
N ALA A 192 10.61 0.52 6.76
CA ALA A 192 11.16 1.37 5.72
C ALA A 192 12.68 1.24 5.67
N GLY A 193 13.19 0.92 4.48
CA GLY A 193 14.60 0.73 4.18
C GLY A 193 14.95 -0.72 3.81
N PRO A 194 16.19 -0.99 3.36
CA PRO A 194 17.14 0.00 2.84
C PRO A 194 16.61 0.74 1.58
N GLY A 195 17.16 1.92 1.32
CA GLY A 195 16.71 2.84 0.27
C GLY A 195 16.24 4.18 0.82
N THR A 196 16.21 5.22 -0.02
CA THR A 196 15.65 6.53 0.33
C THR A 196 14.14 6.42 0.43
N ALA A 197 13.60 6.44 1.64
CA ALA A 197 12.17 6.24 1.89
C ALA A 197 11.59 7.36 2.76
N ASN A 198 10.46 7.92 2.33
CA ASN A 198 9.67 8.87 3.09
C ASN A 198 8.29 8.26 3.39
N VAL A 199 8.02 7.99 4.67
CA VAL A 199 6.78 7.36 5.12
C VAL A 199 6.01 8.29 6.06
N SER A 200 4.71 8.44 5.84
CA SER A 200 3.79 9.16 6.73
C SER A 200 2.71 8.23 7.26
N ILE A 201 2.49 8.23 8.57
CA ILE A 201 1.54 7.36 9.25
C ILE A 201 0.57 8.20 10.11
N PRO A 202 -0.41 8.90 9.49
CA PRO A 202 -1.43 9.63 10.23
C PRO A 202 -2.61 8.74 10.68
N ASN A 203 -3.20 9.05 11.83
CA ASN A 203 -4.50 8.52 12.28
C ASN A 203 -4.59 6.99 12.28
N SER A 204 -3.51 6.29 12.62
CA SER A 204 -3.43 4.83 12.52
C SER A 204 -3.21 4.16 13.87
N VAL A 205 -3.48 2.86 13.93
CA VAL A 205 -3.30 2.04 15.14
C VAL A 205 -2.33 0.92 14.83
N LEU A 206 -1.20 0.88 15.54
CA LEU A 206 -0.16 -0.14 15.38
C LEU A 206 -0.03 -0.87 16.72
N THR A 207 -0.66 -2.05 16.81
CA THR A 207 -0.80 -2.76 18.09
C THR A 207 -0.57 -4.26 18.00
N ASN A 208 -0.08 -4.88 19.07
CA ASN A 208 0.18 -6.32 19.14
C ASN A 208 1.13 -6.83 18.04
N ASN A 209 2.04 -6.00 17.54
CA ASN A 209 3.08 -6.41 16.59
C ASN A 209 4.36 -6.78 17.34
N GLY A 210 5.28 -7.47 16.68
CA GLY A 210 6.65 -7.59 17.20
C GLY A 210 7.26 -6.18 17.28
N LEU A 211 7.37 -5.53 16.14
CA LEU A 211 7.89 -4.17 16.00
C LEU A 211 6.79 -3.23 15.47
N GLY A 212 6.75 -2.00 15.98
CA GLY A 212 5.93 -0.92 15.45
C GLY A 212 6.54 -0.33 14.18
N PRO A 213 6.48 0.99 13.92
CA PRO A 213 7.18 1.57 12.77
C PRO A 213 8.70 1.47 12.95
N THR A 214 9.37 0.85 11.97
CA THR A 214 10.83 0.70 11.94
C THR A 214 11.45 1.43 10.75
N ALA A 215 12.39 2.32 11.01
CA ALA A 215 13.23 2.95 10.02
C ALA A 215 14.62 2.30 10.02
N TYR A 216 15.08 1.78 8.89
CA TYR A 216 16.35 1.08 8.77
C TYR A 216 17.22 1.68 7.67
N SER A 217 18.49 2.01 7.96
CA SER A 217 19.41 2.51 6.94
C SER A 217 20.85 2.02 7.14
N THR A 218 21.50 1.64 6.04
CA THR A 218 22.91 1.21 6.03
C THR A 218 23.85 2.20 5.32
N SER A 219 23.28 3.16 4.57
CA SER A 219 24.01 4.11 3.74
C SER A 219 23.53 5.54 3.98
N GLN A 220 24.47 6.48 4.06
CA GLN A 220 24.18 7.92 4.13
C GLN A 220 23.47 8.46 2.87
N THR A 221 23.56 7.76 1.74
CA THR A 221 22.87 8.13 0.49
C THR A 221 21.41 7.65 0.45
N GLN A 222 21.03 6.82 1.41
CA GLN A 222 19.71 6.19 1.52
C GLN A 222 19.06 6.54 2.86
N PRO A 223 18.78 7.83 3.11
CA PRO A 223 18.14 8.25 4.34
C PRO A 223 16.70 7.75 4.40
N VAL A 224 16.30 7.22 5.55
CA VAL A 224 14.91 6.85 5.83
C VAL A 224 14.30 7.85 6.80
N LEU A 225 13.12 8.37 6.45
CA LEU A 225 12.31 9.23 7.30
C LEU A 225 10.91 8.65 7.44
N ILE A 226 10.50 8.38 8.68
CA ILE A 226 9.12 8.06 9.04
C ILE A 226 8.55 9.21 9.87
N VAL A 227 7.34 9.67 9.55
CA VAL A 227 6.58 10.63 10.34
C VAL A 227 5.31 9.96 10.84
N VAL A 228 5.12 9.93 12.16
CA VAL A 228 3.94 9.38 12.81
C VAL A 228 3.13 10.51 13.43
N ASP A 229 1.86 10.62 13.06
CA ASP A 229 0.95 11.68 13.50
C ASP A 229 -0.37 11.09 14.01
N THR A 230 -0.85 11.60 15.14
CA THR A 230 -2.19 11.30 15.67
C THR A 230 -2.47 9.78 15.71
N SER A 231 -1.45 9.00 16.07
CA SER A 231 -1.51 7.53 16.01
C SER A 231 -1.34 6.90 17.38
N THR A 232 -1.79 5.65 17.48
CA THR A 232 -1.67 4.83 18.68
C THR A 232 -0.70 3.69 18.43
N ILE A 233 0.36 3.61 19.24
CA ILE A 233 1.41 2.60 19.17
C ILE A 233 1.45 1.88 20.52
N ALA A 234 0.90 0.67 20.57
CA ALA A 234 0.73 0.01 21.85
C ALA A 234 0.82 -1.51 21.80
N HIS A 235 1.27 -2.12 22.90
CA HIS A 235 1.34 -3.58 23.02
C HIS A 235 2.27 -4.25 22.00
N ASN A 236 3.26 -3.53 21.49
CA ASN A 236 4.30 -4.09 20.66
C ASN A 236 5.51 -4.51 21.50
N SER A 237 6.37 -5.38 20.99
CA SER A 237 7.69 -5.59 21.63
C SER A 237 8.49 -4.29 21.55
N GLU A 238 8.51 -3.66 20.38
CA GLU A 238 9.10 -2.34 20.19
C GLU A 238 8.07 -1.37 19.62
N GLY A 239 7.90 -0.21 20.26
CA GLY A 239 6.91 0.78 19.86
C GLY A 239 7.31 1.52 18.59
N VAL A 240 8.45 2.19 18.62
CA VAL A 240 9.08 2.81 17.44
C VAL A 240 10.56 2.48 17.43
N GLU A 241 11.07 2.14 16.27
CA GLU A 241 12.45 1.69 16.12
C GLU A 241 13.16 2.45 15.00
N ALA A 242 14.33 3.01 15.30
CA ALA A 242 15.23 3.51 14.28
C ALA A 242 16.54 2.73 14.39
N GLU A 243 16.95 2.08 13.31
CA GLU A 243 18.16 1.29 13.26
C GLU A 243 19.07 1.78 12.14
N THR A 244 20.35 1.88 12.46
CA THR A 244 21.40 2.14 11.49
C THR A 244 22.57 1.19 11.65
N THR A 245 23.11 0.75 10.52
CA THR A 245 24.43 0.11 10.46
C THR A 245 25.35 0.94 9.57
N GLY A 246 26.66 0.87 9.80
CA GLY A 246 27.63 1.66 9.04
C GLY A 246 27.38 3.17 9.12
N ALA A 247 27.24 3.82 7.97
CA ALA A 247 27.02 5.26 7.84
C ALA A 247 25.54 5.62 7.55
N GLY A 248 24.60 4.72 7.86
CA GLY A 248 23.17 4.94 7.61
C GLY A 248 22.58 6.14 8.33
N SER A 249 21.41 6.59 7.85
CA SER A 249 20.61 7.66 8.45
C SER A 249 19.15 7.22 8.53
N ALA A 250 18.69 6.85 9.72
CA ALA A 250 17.30 6.45 9.97
C ALA A 250 16.66 7.40 10.99
N THR A 251 15.60 8.09 10.59
CA THR A 251 14.91 9.06 11.46
C THR A 251 13.43 8.76 11.54
N ILE A 252 12.91 8.70 12.77
CA ILE A 252 11.47 8.72 13.04
C ILE A 252 11.12 10.03 13.73
N ARG A 253 10.06 10.70 13.26
CA ARG A 253 9.49 11.88 13.92
C ARG A 253 8.08 11.59 14.37
N VAL A 254 7.75 11.90 15.62
CA VAL A 254 6.46 11.60 16.21
C VAL A 254 5.78 12.88 16.68
N THR A 255 4.50 13.04 16.37
CA THR A 255 3.66 14.16 16.81
C THR A 255 2.26 13.68 17.19
N ASN A 256 1.62 14.34 18.16
CA ASN A 256 0.24 14.10 18.61
C ASN A 256 -0.10 12.62 18.90
N SER A 257 0.88 11.77 19.14
CA SER A 257 0.68 10.32 19.19
C SER A 257 0.84 9.79 20.60
N THR A 258 0.31 8.58 20.83
CA THR A 258 0.40 7.89 22.11
C THR A 258 1.21 6.61 21.94
N ILE A 259 2.30 6.47 22.70
CA ILE A 259 3.19 5.30 22.72
C ILE A 259 3.14 4.69 24.12
N TYR A 260 2.45 3.56 24.28
CA TYR A 260 2.23 2.99 25.61
C TYR A 260 2.10 1.47 25.62
N HIS A 261 2.39 0.85 26.77
CA HIS A 261 2.32 -0.61 26.95
C HIS A 261 3.15 -1.41 25.95
N ASN A 262 4.24 -0.85 25.41
CA ASN A 262 5.23 -1.61 24.66
C ASN A 262 6.30 -2.18 25.61
N VAL A 263 7.06 -3.19 25.19
CA VAL A 263 8.24 -3.62 25.96
C VAL A 263 9.26 -2.49 25.92
N ASP A 264 9.78 -2.17 24.74
CA ASP A 264 10.54 -0.95 24.48
C ASP A 264 9.62 0.08 23.82
N GLY A 265 9.50 1.28 24.40
CA GLY A 265 8.68 2.34 23.81
C GLY A 265 9.29 2.95 22.55
N ILE A 266 10.58 3.31 22.64
CA ILE A 266 11.34 4.12 21.68
C ILE A 266 12.77 3.56 21.64
N LEU A 267 13.11 2.81 20.59
CA LEU A 267 14.42 2.15 20.47
C LEU A 267 15.24 2.74 19.31
N ALA A 268 16.38 3.33 19.61
CA ALA A 268 17.31 3.83 18.60
C ALA A 268 18.63 3.05 18.66
N ILE A 269 19.02 2.43 17.53
CA ILE A 269 20.18 1.54 17.41
C ILE A 269 21.15 2.10 16.37
N GLY A 270 22.40 2.34 16.75
CA GLY A 270 23.45 2.86 15.87
C GLY A 270 23.54 4.39 15.85
N ALA A 271 24.67 4.90 15.35
CA ALA A 271 25.04 6.32 15.48
C ALA A 271 24.18 7.28 14.64
N GLY A 272 23.56 6.78 13.56
CA GLY A 272 22.71 7.56 12.66
C GLY A 272 21.20 7.39 12.91
N ALA A 273 20.82 6.65 13.95
CA ALA A 273 19.43 6.43 14.32
C ALA A 273 18.91 7.54 15.23
N LEU A 274 17.81 8.18 14.84
CA LEU A 274 17.18 9.27 15.59
C LEU A 274 15.67 9.05 15.69
N ILE A 275 15.11 9.22 16.90
CA ILE A 275 13.66 9.23 17.12
C ILE A 275 13.30 10.52 17.85
N GLN A 276 12.68 11.44 17.13
CA GLN A 276 12.47 12.81 17.56
C GLN A 276 10.99 13.11 17.82
N SER A 277 10.72 13.97 18.79
CA SER A 277 9.37 14.42 19.16
C SER A 277 9.12 15.85 18.72
N TYR A 278 7.90 16.16 18.30
CA TYR A 278 7.42 17.54 18.15
C TYR A 278 6.98 18.18 19.48
N GLY A 279 7.08 17.47 20.61
CA GLY A 279 6.84 18.00 21.96
C GLY A 279 5.40 17.82 22.49
N ASN A 280 4.54 17.10 21.76
CA ASN A 280 3.11 16.95 22.02
C ASN A 280 2.66 15.47 22.10
N ASN A 281 3.59 14.55 22.33
CA ASN A 281 3.32 13.12 22.42
C ASN A 281 3.05 12.66 23.85
N ARG A 282 2.31 11.55 23.98
CA ARG A 282 2.06 10.86 25.26
C ARG A 282 2.85 9.55 25.26
N VAL A 283 3.94 9.50 26.02
CA VAL A 283 4.77 8.29 26.15
C VAL A 283 4.69 7.82 27.60
N THR A 284 4.00 6.71 27.82
CA THR A 284 3.64 6.26 29.17
C THR A 284 3.62 4.75 29.25
N ALA A 285 3.93 4.17 30.42
CA ALA A 285 3.69 2.76 30.70
C ALA A 285 4.32 1.76 29.69
N ASN A 286 5.43 2.11 29.04
CA ASN A 286 6.29 1.11 28.42
C ASN A 286 7.23 0.51 29.47
N THR A 287 7.70 -0.72 29.27
CA THR A 287 8.57 -1.39 30.24
C THR A 287 9.94 -0.71 30.30
N ASN A 288 10.48 -0.42 29.12
CA ASN A 288 11.81 0.14 28.89
C ASN A 288 11.72 1.31 27.88
N ASN A 289 12.82 2.05 27.75
CA ASN A 289 13.09 2.96 26.63
C ASN A 289 11.90 3.88 26.25
N SER A 290 11.61 4.89 27.10
CA SER A 290 10.46 5.80 26.92
C SER A 290 10.86 7.25 26.63
N THR A 291 12.06 7.46 26.08
CA THR A 291 12.62 8.81 25.86
C THR A 291 12.99 8.99 24.39
N PHE A 292 12.57 10.12 23.81
CA PHE A 292 12.99 10.52 22.46
C PHE A 292 14.47 10.91 22.44
N SER A 293 15.16 10.67 21.33
CA SER A 293 16.56 11.09 21.14
C SER A 293 16.71 12.60 20.92
N GLY A 294 15.61 13.32 20.66
CA GLY A 294 15.61 14.78 20.56
C GLY A 294 14.25 15.38 20.25
N THR A 295 14.23 16.71 20.08
CA THR A 295 13.05 17.48 19.69
C THR A 295 13.21 17.95 18.25
N VAL A 296 12.15 17.88 17.46
CA VAL A 296 12.10 18.49 16.13
C VAL A 296 11.97 20.01 16.30
N LEU A 297 12.96 20.76 15.83
CA LEU A 297 12.91 22.21 15.80
C LEU A 297 12.23 22.66 14.50
N PRO A 298 11.41 23.74 14.53
CA PRO A 298 10.95 24.37 13.31
C PRO A 298 12.17 24.75 12.46
N LEU A 299 12.09 24.52 11.15
CA LEU A 299 13.05 25.11 10.21
C LEU A 299 12.97 26.64 10.39
N GLN A 300 14.06 27.25 10.84
CA GLN A 300 14.23 28.70 10.84
C GLN A 300 14.40 29.22 9.41
#